data_AF-A0A1Q6PTQ6-F1
#
_entry.id   AF-A0A1Q6PTQ6-F1
#
_cell.length_a   1.000
_cell.length_b   1.000
_cell.length_c   1.000
_cell.angle_alpha   90.00
_cell.angle_beta   90.00
_cell.angle_gamma   90.00
#
_symmetry.space_group_name_H-M   'P 1'
#
loop_
_entity.id
_entity.type
_entity.pdbx_description
1 polymer ?
#
loop_
_entity_poly.entity_id
_entity_poly.type
_entity_poly.pdbx_seq_one_letter_code
_entity_poly.pdbx_strand_id
1 'polypeptide(L)'
;MITCTLNNHKYTVDFVSGRALREMEPAAQMYGRIVAISNAALKGEVPEDAKNLSIGEALDVMIRWFCLLFGNQFTPDDVLDYYPVDRMMHDIALALMAVQTQTTEILDEFPTKAAKTEEAATLQS
;
A
#
# COMPACT_ATOMS: atom_id res chain seq x y z
N MET A 1 0.78 -0.88 -16.79
CA MET A 1 -0.64 -0.61 -16.51
C MET A 1 -0.93 -1.22 -15.16
N ILE A 2 -1.41 -0.42 -14.20
CA ILE A 2 -1.64 -0.86 -12.83
C ILE A 2 -3.12 -1.15 -12.67
N THR A 3 -3.45 -2.33 -12.14
CA THR A 3 -4.82 -2.79 -11.90
C THR A 3 -5.09 -2.90 -10.41
N CYS A 4 -6.29 -2.51 -9.96
CA CYS A 4 -6.83 -2.85 -8.65
C CYS A 4 -8.22 -3.45 -8.80
N THR A 5 -8.50 -4.57 -8.12
CA THR A 5 -9.82 -5.20 -8.09
C THR A 5 -10.44 -5.04 -6.71
N LEU A 6 -11.54 -4.31 -6.62
CA LEU A 6 -12.31 -4.12 -5.37
C LEU A 6 -13.77 -4.44 -5.63
N ASN A 7 -14.41 -5.19 -4.73
CA ASN A 7 -15.83 -5.55 -4.84
C ASN A 7 -16.23 -6.06 -6.24
N ASN A 8 -15.45 -6.97 -6.82
CA ASN A 8 -15.62 -7.49 -8.20
C ASN A 8 -15.52 -6.44 -9.33
N HIS A 9 -15.12 -5.19 -9.04
CA HIS A 9 -14.86 -4.16 -10.03
C HIS A 9 -13.36 -4.00 -10.27
N LYS A 10 -12.98 -3.89 -11.55
CA LYS A 10 -11.59 -3.73 -11.97
C LYS A 10 -11.33 -2.25 -12.32
N TYR A 11 -10.37 -1.66 -11.61
CA TYR A 11 -9.92 -0.28 -11.78
C TYR A 11 -8.52 -0.30 -12.37
N THR A 12 -8.28 0.48 -13.42
CA THR A 12 -7.00 0.49 -14.12
C THR A 12 -6.48 1.91 -14.32
N VAL A 13 -5.16 2.08 -14.23
CA VAL A 13 -4.46 3.30 -14.60
C VAL A 13 -3.22 2.99 -15.44
N ASP A 14 -2.98 3.81 -16.45
CA ASP A 14 -1.83 3.64 -17.36
C ASP A 14 -0.53 4.19 -16.78
N PHE A 15 -0.61 5.22 -15.93
CA PHE A 15 0.53 5.91 -15.36
C PHE A 15 0.22 6.45 -13.96
N VAL A 16 1.28 6.71 -13.19
CA VAL A 16 1.19 7.37 -11.89
C VAL A 16 1.14 8.89 -12.08
N SER A 17 0.07 9.52 -11.60
CA SER A 17 -0.09 10.98 -11.74
C SER A 17 0.91 11.75 -10.88
N GLY A 18 1.30 12.95 -11.31
CA GLY A 18 2.16 13.84 -10.51
C GLY A 18 1.52 14.24 -9.16
N ARG A 19 0.18 14.17 -9.05
CA ARG A 19 -0.53 14.36 -7.78
C ARG A 19 -0.24 13.21 -6.82
N ALA A 20 -0.29 11.96 -7.30
CA ALA A 20 0.07 10.80 -6.50
C ALA A 20 1.54 10.88 -6.04
N LEU A 21 2.46 11.32 -6.90
CA LEU A 21 3.86 11.55 -6.49
C LEU A 21 3.98 12.62 -5.40
N ARG A 22 3.27 13.75 -5.52
CA ARG A 22 3.33 14.85 -4.54
C ARG A 22 2.81 14.44 -3.16
N GLU A 23 1.72 13.67 -3.12
CA GLU A 23 1.08 13.23 -1.87
C GLU A 23 1.71 11.93 -1.33
N MET A 24 2.78 11.42 -1.95
CA MET A 24 3.49 10.20 -1.53
C MET A 24 4.24 10.39 -0.21
N GLU A 25 4.85 11.57 -0.03
CA GLU A 25 5.68 11.88 1.13
C GLU A 25 4.95 11.69 2.49
N PRO A 26 3.74 12.25 2.70
CA PRO A 26 2.99 12.00 3.94
C PRO A 26 2.59 10.53 4.11
N ALA A 27 2.21 9.84 3.03
CA ALA A 27 1.85 8.42 3.10
C ALA A 27 3.05 7.52 3.47
N ALA A 28 4.22 7.79 2.90
CA ALA A 28 5.46 7.07 3.20
C ALA A 28 5.91 7.29 4.65
N GLN A 29 5.79 8.53 5.17
CA GLN A 29 6.08 8.84 6.57
C GLN A 29 5.15 8.09 7.53
N MET A 30 3.85 8.05 7.24
CA MET A 30 2.87 7.32 8.05
C MET A 30 3.15 5.81 8.05
N TYR A 31 3.45 5.23 6.88
CA TYR A 31 3.85 3.83 6.78
C TYR A 31 5.08 3.51 7.65
N GLY A 32 6.15 4.32 7.54
CA GLY A 32 7.36 4.15 8.34
C GLY A 32 7.09 4.22 9.85
N ARG A 33 6.19 5.11 10.29
CA ARG A 33 5.77 5.20 11.70
C ARG A 33 5.00 3.96 12.14
N ILE A 34 4.03 3.47 11.36
CA ILE A 34 3.28 2.25 11.69
C ILE A 34 4.22 1.06 11.84
N VAL A 35 5.18 0.90 10.92
CA VAL A 35 6.19 -0.17 10.98
C VAL A 35 7.09 -0.04 12.20
N ALA A 36 7.53 1.19 12.54
CA ALA A 36 8.35 1.44 13.71
C ALA A 36 7.62 1.09 15.01
N ILE A 37 6.35 1.51 15.14
CA ILE A 37 5.49 1.19 16.29
C ILE A 37 5.26 -0.31 16.38
N SER A 38 4.94 -0.97 15.26
CA SER A 38 4.72 -2.41 15.20
C SER A 38 5.96 -3.19 15.64
N ASN A 39 7.15 -2.80 15.14
CA ASN A 39 8.41 -3.41 15.53
C ASN A 39 8.77 -3.17 17.00
N ALA A 40 8.50 -1.99 17.54
CA ALA A 40 8.77 -1.69 18.94
C ALA A 40 7.83 -2.48 19.87
N ALA A 41 6.53 -2.56 19.52
CA ALA A 41 5.55 -3.36 20.24
C ALA A 41 5.95 -4.84 20.30
N LEU A 42 6.47 -5.40 19.19
CA LEU A 42 6.99 -6.78 19.15
C LEU A 42 8.22 -6.97 20.05
N LYS A 43 9.02 -5.93 20.28
CA LYS A 43 10.17 -5.94 21.20
C LYS A 43 9.78 -5.69 22.66
N GLY A 44 8.50 -5.43 22.95
CA GLY A 44 8.01 -5.10 24.29
C GLY A 44 8.30 -3.66 24.71
N GLU A 45 8.76 -2.81 23.78
CA GLU A 45 9.00 -1.39 24.00
C GLU A 45 7.76 -0.64 23.47
N VAL A 46 7.01 0.04 24.33
CA VAL A 46 5.89 0.88 23.89
C VAL A 46 6.42 2.31 23.74
N PRO A 47 6.80 2.76 22.54
CA PRO A 47 7.36 4.10 22.37
C PRO A 47 6.32 5.14 22.79
N GLU A 48 6.73 6.13 23.57
CA GLU A 48 5.84 7.20 24.05
C GLU A 48 5.21 7.99 22.89
N ASP A 49 5.87 8.01 21.73
CA ASP A 49 5.39 8.60 20.47
C ASP A 49 4.15 7.88 19.89
N ALA A 50 3.96 6.59 20.20
CA ALA A 50 2.77 5.84 19.80
C ALA A 50 1.48 6.29 20.51
N LYS A 51 1.59 7.06 21.60
CA LYS A 51 0.41 7.59 22.31
C LYS A 51 -0.22 8.79 21.62
N ASN A 52 0.51 9.52 20.78
CA ASN A 52 0.03 10.74 20.13
C ASN A 52 -0.39 10.55 18.67
N LEU A 53 -0.14 9.38 18.09
CA LEU A 53 -0.44 9.12 16.68
C LEU A 53 -1.40 7.95 16.57
N SER A 54 -2.62 8.25 16.14
CA SER A 54 -3.63 7.23 15.92
C SER A 54 -3.25 6.40 14.70
N ILE A 55 -3.10 5.08 14.89
CA ILE A 55 -2.87 4.14 13.78
C ILE A 55 -3.96 4.30 12.71
N GLY A 56 -5.20 4.62 13.13
CA GLY A 56 -6.30 4.93 12.21
C GLY A 56 -5.99 6.12 11.30
N GLU A 57 -5.52 7.24 11.86
CA GLU A 57 -5.19 8.42 11.04
C GLU A 57 -4.04 8.16 10.06
N ALA A 58 -3.04 7.37 10.48
CA ALA A 58 -1.95 6.96 9.60
C ALA A 58 -2.45 6.07 8.45
N LEU A 59 -3.35 5.13 8.73
CA LEU A 59 -4.01 4.28 7.75
C LEU A 59 -4.86 5.11 6.77
N ASP A 60 -5.65 6.06 7.26
CA ASP A 60 -6.48 6.95 6.45
C ASP A 60 -5.65 7.72 5.41
N VAL A 61 -4.51 8.29 5.82
CA VAL A 61 -3.60 9.00 4.91
C VAL A 61 -3.05 8.07 3.83
N MET A 62 -2.65 6.86 4.22
CA MET A 62 -2.12 5.86 3.28
C MET A 62 -3.18 5.38 2.28
N ILE A 63 -4.39 5.06 2.75
CA ILE A 63 -5.50 4.61 1.91
C ILE A 63 -5.91 5.72 0.95
N ARG A 64 -5.96 6.97 1.43
CA ARG A 64 -6.27 8.13 0.59
C ARG A 64 -5.24 8.33 -0.51
N TRP A 65 -3.96 8.14 -0.20
CA TRP A 65 -2.91 8.15 -1.21
C TRP A 65 -3.07 7.01 -2.22
N PHE A 66 -3.42 5.81 -1.76
CA PHE A 66 -3.70 4.68 -2.64
C PHE A 66 -4.88 4.95 -3.57
N CYS A 67 -5.95 5.59 -3.09
CA CYS A 67 -7.05 6.04 -3.96
C CYS A 67 -6.57 7.04 -5.02
N LEU A 68 -5.69 7.99 -4.65
CA LEU A 68 -5.09 8.95 -5.57
C LEU A 68 -4.21 8.29 -6.64
N LEU A 69 -3.52 7.20 -6.30
CA LEU A 69 -2.73 6.40 -7.25
C LEU A 69 -3.62 5.91 -8.41
N PHE A 70 -4.84 5.49 -8.09
CA PHE A 70 -5.84 5.06 -9.08
C PHE A 70 -6.70 6.21 -9.63
N GLY A 71 -6.33 7.46 -9.38
CA GLY A 71 -7.06 8.63 -9.89
C GLY A 71 -8.42 8.85 -9.21
N ASN A 72 -8.57 8.43 -7.95
CA ASN A 72 -9.81 8.48 -7.17
C ASN A 72 -11.00 7.75 -7.84
N GLN A 73 -10.72 6.64 -8.54
CA GLN A 73 -11.78 5.79 -9.11
C GLN A 73 -12.60 5.03 -8.05
N PHE A 74 -12.08 4.93 -6.83
CA PHE A 74 -12.74 4.36 -5.65
C PHE A 74 -12.42 5.23 -4.42
N THR A 75 -13.20 5.05 -3.37
CA THR A 75 -13.10 5.83 -2.13
C THR A 75 -12.31 5.09 -1.04
N PRO A 76 -11.84 5.78 0.02
CA PRO A 76 -11.22 5.13 1.16
C PRO A 76 -12.13 4.10 1.84
N ASP A 77 -13.44 4.38 1.95
CA ASP A 77 -14.42 3.43 2.47
C ASP A 77 -14.47 2.15 1.61
N ASP A 78 -14.44 2.27 0.27
CA ASP A 78 -14.40 1.09 -0.61
C ASP A 78 -13.16 0.21 -0.35
N VAL A 79 -12.02 0.82 -0.02
CA VAL A 79 -10.82 0.08 0.36
C VAL A 79 -10.99 -0.57 1.74
N LEU A 80 -11.56 0.13 2.71
CA LEU A 80 -11.78 -0.41 4.05
C LEU A 80 -12.79 -1.57 4.08
N ASP A 81 -13.83 -1.51 3.24
CA ASP A 81 -14.89 -2.52 3.18
C ASP A 81 -14.52 -3.74 2.32
N TYR A 82 -13.80 -3.53 1.21
CA TYR A 82 -13.62 -4.56 0.18
C TYR A 82 -12.18 -5.00 -0.05
N TYR A 83 -11.19 -4.41 0.63
CA TYR A 83 -9.78 -4.82 0.52
C TYR A 83 -9.41 -5.83 1.63
N PRO A 84 -8.70 -6.93 1.32
CA PRO A 84 -8.19 -7.84 2.34
C PRO A 84 -7.18 -7.16 3.28
N VAL A 85 -7.53 -7.06 4.57
CA VAL A 85 -6.73 -6.36 5.59
C VAL A 85 -5.30 -6.89 5.70
N ASP A 86 -5.09 -8.21 5.55
CA ASP A 86 -3.76 -8.84 5.61
C ASP A 86 -2.81 -8.34 4.51
N ARG A 87 -3.36 -7.92 3.36
CA ARG A 87 -2.61 -7.47 2.18
C ARG A 87 -2.56 -5.95 2.08
N MET A 88 -3.57 -5.24 2.58
CA MET A 88 -3.70 -3.79 2.46
C MET A 88 -2.40 -3.04 2.81
N MET A 89 -1.82 -3.31 3.98
CA MET A 89 -0.57 -2.68 4.41
C MET A 89 0.62 -2.98 3.49
N HIS A 90 0.76 -4.24 3.09
CA HIS A 90 1.86 -4.71 2.23
C HIS A 90 1.74 -4.14 0.81
N ASP A 91 0.53 -4.09 0.28
CA ASP A 91 0.23 -3.64 -1.07
C ASP A 91 0.39 -2.13 -1.22
N ILE A 92 -0.09 -1.36 -0.24
CA ILE A 92 0.14 0.10 -0.20
C ILE A 92 1.64 0.38 -0.06
N ALA A 93 2.36 -0.38 0.77
CA ALA A 93 3.81 -0.24 0.92
C ALA A 93 4.57 -0.56 -0.38
N LEU A 94 4.18 -1.64 -1.08
CA LEU A 94 4.74 -2.01 -2.37
C LEU A 94 4.53 -0.89 -3.39
N ALA A 95 3.32 -0.33 -3.45
CA ALA A 95 3.00 0.79 -4.32
C ALA A 95 3.85 2.03 -3.99
N LEU A 96 3.98 2.38 -2.71
CA LEU A 96 4.83 3.50 -2.27
C LEU A 96 6.30 3.29 -2.68
N MET A 97 6.84 2.09 -2.45
CA MET A 97 8.22 1.76 -2.81
C MET A 97 8.43 1.85 -4.32
N ALA A 98 7.54 1.27 -5.13
CA ALA A 98 7.64 1.28 -6.58
C ALA A 98 7.56 2.69 -7.17
N VAL A 99 6.73 3.58 -6.60
CA VAL A 99 6.69 4.99 -7.00
C VAL A 99 7.99 5.70 -6.59
N GLN A 100 8.49 5.45 -5.38
CA GLN A 100 9.72 6.06 -4.88
C GLN A 100 10.97 5.65 -5.69
N THR A 101 11.07 4.40 -6.11
CA THR A 101 12.19 3.87 -6.91
C THR A 101 11.99 4.05 -8.41
N GLN A 102 10.88 4.67 -8.83
CA GLN A 102 10.48 4.81 -10.24
C GLN A 102 10.30 3.46 -10.96
N THR A 103 10.15 2.36 -10.23
CA THR A 103 9.94 1.01 -10.77
C THR A 103 8.45 0.68 -10.85
N THR A 104 7.63 1.63 -11.32
CA THR A 104 6.16 1.46 -11.39
C THR A 104 5.73 0.35 -12.36
N GLU A 105 6.64 -0.16 -13.18
CA GLU A 105 6.46 -1.34 -14.03
C GLU A 105 6.23 -2.64 -13.26
N ILE A 106 6.70 -2.74 -12.01
CA ILE A 106 6.47 -3.92 -11.17
C ILE A 106 5.04 -3.98 -10.62
N LEU A 107 4.30 -2.87 -10.72
CA LEU A 107 2.92 -2.76 -10.28
C LEU A 107 1.99 -3.30 -11.37
N ASP A 108 1.56 -4.54 -11.22
CA ASP A 108 0.65 -5.22 -12.16
C ASP A 108 -0.79 -5.25 -11.64
N GLU A 109 -1.06 -6.05 -10.59
CA GLU A 109 -2.42 -6.27 -10.08
C GLU A 109 -2.47 -6.22 -8.54
N PHE A 110 -3.48 -5.50 -8.06
CA PHE A 110 -3.87 -5.35 -6.66
C PHE A 110 -5.29 -5.90 -6.41
N PRO A 111 -5.60 -6.43 -5.22
CA PRO A 111 -4.66 -6.88 -4.19
C PRO A 111 -3.63 -7.84 -4.76
N THR A 112 -2.37 -7.76 -4.30
CA THR A 112 -1.35 -8.65 -4.84
C THR A 112 -1.76 -10.07 -4.56
N LYS A 113 -1.75 -10.91 -5.60
CA LYS A 113 -1.88 -12.35 -5.38
C LYS A 113 -0.72 -12.70 -4.47
N ALA A 114 -1.03 -13.31 -3.31
CA ALA A 114 -0.02 -13.93 -2.47
C ALA A 114 0.93 -14.64 -3.42
N ALA A 115 2.19 -14.20 -3.48
CA ALA A 115 3.16 -14.77 -4.40
C ALA A 115 3.09 -16.28 -4.17
N LYS A 116 2.40 -17.00 -5.06
CA LYS A 116 2.70 -18.39 -5.24
C LYS A 116 4.16 -18.35 -5.58
N THR A 117 4.93 -19.06 -4.77
CA THR A 117 6.30 -19.46 -5.02
C THR A 117 6.41 -20.02 -6.44
N GLU A 118 6.49 -19.14 -7.43
CA GLU A 118 6.56 -19.46 -8.87
C GLU A 118 7.67 -18.63 -9.51
N GLU A 119 8.79 -18.46 -8.80
CA GLU A 119 10.09 -18.06 -9.39
C GLU A 119 11.26 -18.93 -8.87
N ALA A 120 10.96 -20.09 -8.26
CA ALA A 120 11.97 -21.07 -7.86
C ALA A 120 11.95 -22.39 -8.67
N ALA A 121 11.10 -22.50 -9.71
CA ALA A 121 10.91 -23.76 -10.45
C ALA A 121 11.32 -23.75 -11.93
N THR A 122 11.91 -22.67 -12.45
CA THR A 122 12.36 -22.58 -13.87
C THR A 122 13.89 -22.58 -14.04
N LEU A 123 14.65 -22.94 -13.01
CA LEU A 123 16.10 -23.13 -13.07
C LEU A 123 16.52 -24.56 -12.70
N GLN A 124 15.76 -25.57 -13.10
CA GLN A 124 16.21 -26.96 -13.14
C GLN A 124 15.57 -27.67 -14.34
N SER A 125 16.11 -27.46 -15.53
CA SER A 125 15.90 -28.33 -16.70
C SER A 125 17.17 -28.35 -17.52
#